data_AF-A0AA39I145-F1
#
_entry.id   AF-A0AA39I145-F1
#
_cell.length_a   1.000
_cell.length_b   1.000
_cell.length_c   1.000
_cell.angle_alpha   90.00
_cell.angle_beta   90.00
_cell.angle_gamma   90.00
#
_symmetry.space_group_name_H-M   'P 1'
#
loop_
_entity.id
_entity.type
_entity.pdbx_description
1 polymer ?
#
loop_
_entity_poly.entity_id
_entity_poly.type
_entity_poly.pdbx_seq_one_letter_code
_entity_poly.pdbx_strand_id
1 'polypeptide(L)'
;MLNERLIFLIALFCSLGAVNIDESEVKYLEEFGYINNDIHVAALRSDDFYSEKIREFQEMMALPLTGEMDSATKTMMKEPRCGVADKIRPSRARRALSKWPRRHLTYWVGNVPSSHTNLDEIRKEMAKAFKIWEEVTDISFEEKESLDGRDVDIAVTFEPRDHGDNQPFKSNVLAHAFFPLNGDVHFNNDHNFRIVPAFFEEVNLLSVAIHELGHSLGLDHLNKPNSVMFSTNTYSPITLSPEDISAIQAIYGSNKTRRVEEESERPDPCDGHHIDAAVAIGREVYLFKGKWFWTFKGGRLHSPPRLVSTYWPEITRNVDSVLNNDGYQYFFVGKSYRIFSTFIYLSISLFKCDKVYIYTPEHDLWGIRKLTVYGVPPEVKKIQVAFVWKQDNKTIFHMWANDTQYRYDLNAKTKEVLPIHWSLDRATATLVIHGDNYIFTDRGVHKGDMRTLTYEDPMPFNRLFHCDEPQRRRRSVFTRDRKNSVREKSPLRELLRL
;
A
#
# COMPACT_ATOMS: atom_id res chain seq x y z
N MET A 1 -10.48 5.46 62.94
CA MET A 1 -10.16 6.90 62.76
C MET A 1 -8.82 6.94 62.04
N LEU A 2 -8.74 6.90 60.71
CA LEU A 2 -9.18 7.98 59.80
C LEU A 2 -8.74 9.32 60.38
N ASN A 3 -7.65 9.91 59.85
CA ASN A 3 -7.76 11.15 59.08
C ASN A 3 -6.40 11.80 58.70
N GLU A 4 -6.30 12.09 57.40
CA GLU A 4 -5.89 13.41 56.87
C GLU A 4 -4.41 13.82 56.75
N ARG A 5 -3.49 12.95 56.30
CA ARG A 5 -2.16 13.44 55.83
C ARG A 5 -1.58 12.81 54.57
N LEU A 6 -2.40 12.23 53.69
CA LEU A 6 -1.92 11.69 52.41
C LEU A 6 -2.82 11.98 51.21
N ILE A 7 -3.55 13.10 51.26
CA ILE A 7 -4.25 13.68 50.10
C ILE A 7 -4.08 15.19 50.21
N PHE A 8 -2.90 15.74 49.92
CA PHE A 8 -2.73 17.18 49.62
C PHE A 8 -1.36 17.54 49.02
N LEU A 9 -0.65 16.60 48.37
CA LEU A 9 0.65 16.86 47.72
C LEU A 9 0.85 16.07 46.41
N ILE A 10 -0.23 15.81 45.66
CA ILE A 10 -0.19 15.49 44.21
C ILE A 10 -1.33 16.25 43.52
N ALA A 11 -1.38 17.56 43.74
CA ALA A 11 -2.27 18.45 43.03
C ALA A 11 -1.68 19.86 43.05
N LEU A 12 -0.49 20.04 42.48
CA LEU A 12 -0.01 21.36 42.00
C LEU A 12 1.30 21.24 41.21
N PHE A 13 1.29 20.54 40.08
CA PHE A 13 2.18 20.81 38.94
C PHE A 13 1.49 20.28 37.67
N CYS A 14 0.22 20.61 37.50
CA CYS A 14 -0.29 20.84 36.16
C CYS A 14 0.06 22.30 35.92
N SER A 15 1.14 22.56 35.19
CA SER A 15 1.38 23.90 34.69
C SER A 15 0.13 24.30 33.91
N LEU A 16 -0.64 25.24 34.46
CA LEU A 16 -1.49 26.15 33.69
C LEU A 16 -0.54 26.98 32.84
N GLY A 17 0.05 26.34 31.83
CA GLY A 17 0.65 27.05 30.72
C GLY A 17 -0.51 27.55 29.89
N ALA A 18 -0.63 28.87 29.73
CA ALA A 18 -1.53 29.44 28.74
C ALA A 18 -1.24 28.75 27.39
N VAL A 19 -2.28 28.39 26.65
CA VAL A 19 -2.09 27.79 25.33
C VAL A 19 -1.47 28.87 24.45
N ASN A 20 -0.18 28.77 24.18
CA ASN A 20 0.56 29.73 23.38
C ASN A 20 0.28 29.45 21.89
N ILE A 21 -0.79 30.06 21.38
CA ILE A 21 -1.26 29.94 20.01
C ILE A 21 -1.19 31.31 19.30
N ASP A 22 -0.54 31.33 18.14
CA ASP A 22 -0.37 32.53 17.33
C ASP A 22 -1.59 32.76 16.42
N GLU A 23 -1.79 34.01 15.97
CA GLU A 23 -2.92 34.38 15.11
C GLU A 23 -2.97 33.56 13.80
N SER A 24 -1.80 33.22 13.23
CA SER A 24 -1.71 32.39 12.02
C SER A 24 -2.17 30.96 12.26
N GLU A 25 -1.96 30.42 13.45
CA GLU A 25 -2.37 29.07 13.84
C GLU A 25 -3.88 29.03 14.12
N VAL A 26 -4.44 30.09 14.72
CA VAL A 26 -5.90 30.23 14.84
C VAL A 26 -6.55 30.28 13.46
N LYS A 27 -6.01 31.10 12.53
CA LYS A 27 -6.52 31.18 11.15
C LYS A 27 -6.47 29.85 10.42
N TYR A 28 -5.42 29.05 10.63
CA TYR A 28 -5.32 27.70 10.08
C TYR A 28 -6.43 26.80 10.63
N LEU A 29 -6.66 26.81 11.94
CA LEU A 29 -7.72 26.02 12.58
C LEU A 29 -9.13 26.46 12.14
N GLU A 30 -9.34 27.74 11.89
CA GLU A 30 -10.60 28.27 11.32
C GLU A 30 -10.83 27.79 9.89
N GLU A 31 -9.79 27.87 9.06
CA GLU A 31 -9.82 27.46 7.64
C GLU A 31 -10.16 25.98 7.46
N PHE A 32 -9.49 25.10 8.21
CA PHE A 32 -9.72 23.65 8.10
C PHE A 32 -10.88 23.13 8.98
N GLY A 33 -11.68 24.06 9.52
CA GLY A 33 -12.99 23.77 10.11
C GLY A 33 -13.00 23.37 11.58
N TYR A 34 -11.86 23.47 12.28
CA TYR A 34 -11.75 23.18 13.72
C TYR A 34 -12.37 24.29 14.58
N ILE A 35 -12.29 25.55 14.12
CA ILE A 35 -12.81 26.72 14.81
C ILE A 35 -13.94 27.38 14.00
N ASN A 36 -15.00 27.82 14.69
CA ASN A 36 -16.09 28.60 14.08
C ASN A 36 -15.74 30.10 14.07
N ASN A 37 -15.84 30.74 12.89
CA ASN A 37 -15.68 32.18 12.66
C ASN A 37 -16.82 33.07 13.18
N ASP A 38 -17.78 32.56 13.95
CA ASP A 38 -18.78 33.41 14.59
C ASP A 38 -18.14 34.43 15.54
N ILE A 39 -18.14 35.69 15.11
CA ILE A 39 -17.53 36.85 15.78
C ILE A 39 -18.04 37.00 17.22
N HIS A 40 -19.28 36.58 17.49
CA HIS A 40 -19.88 36.60 18.83
C HIS A 40 -19.25 35.61 19.82
N VAL A 41 -18.50 34.61 19.34
CA VAL A 41 -17.87 33.56 20.16
C VAL A 41 -16.35 33.77 20.29
N ALA A 42 -15.74 34.57 19.40
CA ALA A 42 -14.30 34.82 19.41
C ALA A 42 -13.78 35.43 20.73
N ALA A 43 -14.56 36.33 21.34
CA ALA A 43 -14.24 36.96 22.63
C ALA A 43 -14.39 36.03 23.86
N LEU A 44 -14.92 34.81 23.68
CA LEU A 44 -15.18 33.84 24.74
C LEU A 44 -14.28 32.59 24.66
N ARG A 45 -13.31 32.57 23.73
CA ARG A 45 -12.40 31.43 23.55
C ARG A 45 -11.38 31.37 24.69
N SER A 46 -11.50 30.37 25.56
CA SER A 46 -10.55 30.09 26.65
C SER A 46 -9.35 29.25 26.19
N ASP A 47 -8.32 29.13 27.03
CA ASP A 47 -7.22 28.19 26.81
C ASP A 47 -7.74 26.75 26.61
N ASP A 48 -8.75 26.34 27.38
CA ASP A 48 -9.38 25.02 27.24
C ASP A 48 -10.03 24.84 25.86
N PHE A 49 -10.67 25.88 25.32
CA PHE A 49 -11.25 25.85 23.97
C PHE A 49 -10.16 25.61 22.92
N TYR A 50 -9.07 26.36 22.95
CA TYR A 50 -7.98 26.17 21.99
C TYR A 50 -7.31 24.81 22.16
N SER A 51 -7.11 24.37 23.42
CA SER A 51 -6.55 23.05 23.70
C SER A 51 -7.38 21.93 23.10
N GLU A 52 -8.72 22.01 23.20
CA GLU A 52 -9.62 21.06 22.57
C GLU A 52 -9.49 21.07 21.04
N LYS A 53 -9.46 22.25 20.40
CA LYS A 53 -9.34 22.35 18.94
C LYS A 53 -7.99 21.88 18.42
N ILE A 54 -6.93 22.08 19.20
CA ILE A 54 -5.61 21.52 18.91
C ILE A 54 -5.65 19.99 19.00
N ARG A 55 -6.29 19.40 20.02
CA ARG A 55 -6.45 17.92 20.11
C ARG A 55 -7.22 17.37 18.91
N GLU A 56 -8.26 18.06 18.47
CA GLU A 56 -9.02 17.66 17.28
C GLU A 56 -8.15 17.63 16.01
N PHE A 57 -7.29 18.63 15.82
CA PHE A 57 -6.32 18.65 14.72
C PHE A 57 -5.26 17.56 14.87
N GLN A 58 -4.70 17.40 16.06
CA GLN A 58 -3.72 16.35 16.37
C GLN A 58 -4.29 14.95 16.10
N GLU A 59 -5.54 14.71 16.46
CA GLU A 59 -6.23 13.46 16.17
C GLU A 59 -6.37 13.23 14.66
N MET A 60 -6.77 14.26 13.90
CA MET A 60 -6.88 14.17 12.46
C MET A 60 -5.53 13.85 11.80
N MET A 61 -4.45 14.43 12.30
CA MET A 61 -3.08 14.25 11.81
C MET A 61 -2.34 13.06 12.43
N ALA A 62 -3.04 12.22 13.22
CA ALA A 62 -2.46 11.08 13.95
C ALA A 62 -1.25 11.43 14.85
N LEU A 63 -1.25 12.63 15.45
CA LEU A 63 -0.26 13.10 16.42
C LEU A 63 -0.67 12.75 17.86
N PRO A 64 0.27 12.79 18.82
CA PRO A 64 -0.07 12.72 20.25
C PRO A 64 -1.04 13.83 20.65
N LEU A 65 -2.09 13.49 21.40
CA LEU A 65 -3.18 14.40 21.80
C LEU A 65 -2.80 15.29 23.00
N THR A 66 -1.76 16.09 22.85
CA THR A 66 -1.28 17.00 23.91
C THR A 66 -2.29 18.12 24.18
N GLY A 67 -2.97 18.60 23.13
CA GLY A 67 -3.76 19.83 23.18
C GLY A 67 -2.92 21.08 23.35
N GLU A 68 -1.63 20.97 23.03
CA GLU A 68 -0.67 22.07 23.04
C GLU A 68 -0.17 22.30 21.61
N MET A 69 0.11 23.56 21.26
CA MET A 69 0.70 23.89 19.96
C MET A 69 2.21 23.59 19.96
N ASP A 70 2.54 22.32 20.10
CA ASP A 70 3.91 21.83 20.18
C ASP A 70 4.62 21.84 18.81
N SER A 71 5.93 21.58 18.81
CA SER A 71 6.76 21.64 17.60
C SER A 71 6.29 20.65 16.52
N ALA A 72 5.78 19.48 16.90
CA ALA A 72 5.25 18.50 15.97
C ALA A 72 3.97 19.00 15.29
N THR A 73 3.05 19.59 16.08
CA THR A 73 1.81 20.19 15.61
C THR A 73 2.08 21.35 14.65
N LYS A 74 2.99 22.27 15.02
CA LYS A 74 3.39 23.40 14.15
C LYS A 74 4.09 22.94 12.87
N THR A 75 4.85 21.84 12.93
CA THR A 75 5.49 21.26 11.74
C THR A 75 4.44 20.69 10.81
N MET A 76 3.49 19.92 11.34
CA MET A 76 2.41 19.31 10.55
C MET A 76 1.51 20.37 9.88
N MET A 77 1.23 21.50 10.54
CA MET A 77 0.48 22.60 9.92
C MET A 77 1.16 23.20 8.68
N LYS A 78 2.47 23.03 8.54
CA LYS A 78 3.26 23.54 7.41
C LYS A 78 3.42 22.52 6.28
N GLU A 79 3.11 21.26 6.53
CA GLU A 79 3.20 20.22 5.50
C GLU A 79 2.22 20.56 4.36
N PRO A 80 2.62 20.29 3.10
CA PRO A 80 1.71 20.44 1.97
C PRO A 80 0.49 19.52 2.14
N ARG A 81 -0.68 20.03 1.78
CA ARG A 81 -1.97 19.35 2.02
C ARG A 81 -3.03 19.67 0.99
N CYS A 82 -4.13 18.94 1.06
CA CYS A 82 -5.39 19.31 0.41
C CYS A 82 -6.02 20.55 1.08
N GLY A 83 -6.64 21.40 0.26
CA GLY A 83 -7.35 22.62 0.64
C GLY A 83 -8.76 22.40 1.19
N VAL A 84 -9.31 21.19 1.09
CA VAL A 84 -10.59 20.84 1.69
C VAL A 84 -10.49 20.84 3.22
N ALA A 85 -11.51 21.38 3.89
CA ALA A 85 -11.56 21.42 5.35
C ALA A 85 -11.67 20.02 5.96
N ASP A 86 -10.92 19.76 7.04
CA ASP A 86 -10.94 18.47 7.73
C ASP A 86 -12.27 18.23 8.45
N LYS A 87 -12.85 19.30 9.00
CA LYS A 87 -14.13 19.27 9.71
C LYS A 87 -15.15 20.14 9.02
N ILE A 88 -15.90 19.54 8.12
CA ILE A 88 -16.98 20.24 7.42
C ILE A 88 -18.28 20.10 8.23
N ARG A 89 -18.93 21.23 8.52
CA ARG A 89 -20.12 21.28 9.37
C ARG A 89 -21.23 20.38 8.83
N PRO A 90 -21.84 19.52 9.67
CA PRO A 90 -22.98 18.71 9.25
C PRO A 90 -24.20 19.60 9.03
N SER A 91 -24.57 19.84 7.77
CA SER A 91 -25.87 20.40 7.40
C SER A 91 -26.77 19.30 6.82
N ARG A 92 -28.09 19.45 6.95
CA ARG A 92 -29.06 18.54 6.30
C ARG A 92 -28.90 18.53 4.77
N ALA A 93 -28.49 19.66 4.18
CA ALA A 93 -28.18 19.76 2.76
C ALA A 93 -26.96 18.89 2.39
N ARG A 94 -25.94 18.82 3.24
CA ARG A 94 -24.72 18.05 2.97
C ARG A 94 -24.94 16.54 2.89
N ARG A 95 -25.81 15.97 3.73
CA ARG A 95 -26.17 14.53 3.63
C ARG A 95 -26.86 14.16 2.31
N ALA A 96 -27.46 15.14 1.64
CA ALA A 96 -28.07 14.96 0.32
C ALA A 96 -27.08 15.15 -0.84
N LEU A 97 -25.91 15.75 -0.59
CA LEU A 97 -24.87 16.10 -1.57
C LEU A 97 -23.61 15.22 -1.48
N SER A 98 -23.59 14.21 -0.62
CA SER A 98 -22.42 13.35 -0.40
C SER A 98 -22.26 12.24 -1.44
N LYS A 99 -23.05 12.25 -2.52
CA LYS A 99 -23.09 11.18 -3.52
C LYS A 99 -23.66 11.67 -4.84
N TRP A 100 -23.07 11.23 -5.95
CA TRP A 100 -23.65 11.40 -7.27
C TRP A 100 -24.95 10.58 -7.46
N PRO A 101 -26.03 11.16 -8.00
CA PRO A 101 -27.28 10.44 -8.26
C PRO A 101 -27.15 9.41 -9.38
N ARG A 102 -26.13 9.55 -10.25
CA ARG A 102 -25.84 8.66 -11.37
C ARG A 102 -24.55 7.88 -11.13
N ARG A 103 -24.38 6.80 -11.90
CA ARG A 103 -23.19 5.93 -11.84
C ARG A 103 -22.21 6.16 -12.98
N HIS A 104 -22.66 6.79 -14.05
CA HIS A 104 -21.80 7.16 -15.16
C HIS A 104 -21.58 8.66 -15.08
N LEU A 105 -20.32 9.06 -14.86
CA LEU A 105 -19.89 10.44 -14.70
C LEU A 105 -18.97 10.80 -15.85
N THR A 106 -19.05 12.04 -16.29
CA THR A 106 -18.22 12.59 -17.35
C THR A 106 -17.22 13.56 -16.77
N TYR A 107 -16.03 13.62 -17.36
CA TYR A 107 -14.99 14.55 -16.94
C TYR A 107 -14.28 15.21 -18.12
N TRP A 108 -13.58 16.30 -17.83
CA TRP A 108 -12.77 17.03 -18.78
C TRP A 108 -11.50 17.57 -18.12
N VAL A 109 -10.40 17.62 -18.85
CA VAL A 109 -9.12 18.18 -18.40
C VAL A 109 -8.84 19.46 -19.19
N GLY A 110 -8.90 20.61 -18.52
CA GLY A 110 -8.93 21.89 -19.20
C GLY A 110 -7.59 22.46 -19.63
N ASN A 111 -6.54 22.18 -18.86
CA ASN A 111 -5.21 22.71 -19.11
C ASN A 111 -4.13 21.83 -18.45
N VAL A 112 -2.89 22.31 -18.50
CA VAL A 112 -1.70 21.63 -17.97
C VAL A 112 -1.11 22.44 -16.80
N PRO A 113 -0.41 21.80 -15.85
CA PRO A 113 0.36 22.54 -14.86
C PRO A 113 1.47 23.34 -15.53
N SER A 114 1.90 24.44 -14.93
CA SER A 114 2.96 25.33 -15.41
C SER A 114 4.29 24.61 -15.65
N SER A 115 4.51 23.49 -14.96
CA SER A 115 5.65 22.60 -15.08
C SER A 115 5.60 21.64 -16.27
N HIS A 116 4.49 21.56 -16.99
CA HIS A 116 4.26 20.59 -18.07
C HIS A 116 3.67 21.27 -19.31
N THR A 117 3.85 20.67 -20.49
CA THR A 117 3.42 21.28 -21.76
C THR A 117 2.49 20.40 -22.60
N ASN A 118 2.47 19.09 -22.33
CA ASN A 118 1.70 18.13 -23.12
C ASN A 118 0.37 17.78 -22.44
N LEU A 119 -0.73 18.29 -22.99
CA LEU A 119 -2.07 18.02 -22.45
C LEU A 119 -2.44 16.53 -22.52
N ASP A 120 -2.04 15.82 -23.56
CA ASP A 120 -2.35 14.39 -23.71
C ASP A 120 -1.69 13.53 -22.64
N GLU A 121 -0.52 13.93 -22.14
CA GLU A 121 0.14 13.25 -21.02
C GLU A 121 -0.61 13.48 -19.71
N ILE A 122 -1.09 14.70 -19.47
CA ILE A 122 -1.93 15.02 -18.31
C ILE A 122 -3.27 14.30 -18.38
N ARG A 123 -3.94 14.29 -19.54
CA ARG A 123 -5.20 13.54 -19.77
C ARG A 123 -5.03 12.05 -19.45
N LYS A 124 -3.91 11.44 -19.89
CA LYS A 124 -3.57 10.04 -19.56
C LYS A 124 -3.33 9.84 -18.07
N GLU A 125 -2.69 10.78 -17.40
CA GLU A 125 -2.46 10.69 -15.96
C GLU A 125 -3.77 10.82 -15.16
N MET A 126 -4.65 11.75 -15.55
CA MET A 126 -5.99 11.88 -14.97
C MET A 126 -6.84 10.64 -15.20
N ALA A 127 -6.80 10.06 -16.41
CA ALA A 127 -7.51 8.82 -16.71
C ALA A 127 -7.10 7.66 -15.77
N LYS A 128 -5.82 7.58 -15.37
CA LYS A 128 -5.37 6.60 -14.36
C LYS A 128 -6.00 6.88 -12.99
N ALA A 129 -6.06 8.13 -12.57
CA ALA A 129 -6.67 8.52 -11.29
C ALA A 129 -8.15 8.14 -11.23
N PHE A 130 -8.91 8.45 -12.28
CA PHE A 130 -10.31 8.01 -12.41
C PHE A 130 -10.44 6.48 -12.41
N LYS A 131 -9.54 5.80 -13.12
CA LYS A 131 -9.57 4.34 -13.23
C LYS A 131 -9.42 3.65 -11.86
N ILE A 132 -8.56 4.18 -10.99
CA ILE A 132 -8.32 3.63 -9.66
C ILE A 132 -9.60 3.60 -8.82
N TRP A 133 -10.44 4.64 -8.90
CA TRP A 133 -11.74 4.66 -8.21
C TRP A 133 -12.79 3.79 -8.91
N GLU A 134 -12.84 3.79 -10.24
CA GLU A 134 -13.74 2.91 -11.03
C GLU A 134 -13.47 1.42 -10.74
N GLU A 135 -12.21 1.03 -10.53
CA GLU A 135 -11.85 -0.36 -10.29
C GLU A 135 -12.42 -0.95 -9.00
N VAL A 136 -12.70 -0.12 -7.99
CA VAL A 136 -13.18 -0.57 -6.68
C VAL A 136 -14.64 -0.21 -6.42
N THR A 137 -15.31 0.47 -7.35
CA THR A 137 -16.69 0.96 -7.19
C THR A 137 -17.59 0.56 -8.37
N ASP A 138 -18.89 0.76 -8.20
CA ASP A 138 -19.90 0.66 -9.25
C ASP A 138 -20.16 2.02 -9.94
N ILE A 139 -19.10 2.84 -10.11
CA ILE A 139 -19.11 4.08 -10.92
C ILE A 139 -18.22 3.85 -12.14
N SER A 140 -18.57 4.48 -13.26
CA SER A 140 -17.75 4.56 -14.47
C SER A 140 -17.50 6.01 -14.88
N PHE A 141 -16.37 6.27 -15.52
CA PHE A 141 -16.00 7.60 -16.00
C PHE A 141 -15.80 7.64 -17.51
N GLU A 142 -16.19 8.74 -18.15
CA GLU A 142 -15.96 9.02 -19.56
C GLU A 142 -15.36 10.42 -19.72
N GLU A 143 -14.20 10.53 -20.38
CA GLU A 143 -13.68 11.83 -20.76
C GLU A 143 -14.49 12.40 -21.93
N LYS A 144 -14.89 13.67 -21.85
CA LYS A 144 -15.56 14.39 -22.93
C LYS A 144 -14.81 15.66 -23.29
N GLU A 145 -14.92 16.03 -24.56
CA GLU A 145 -14.51 17.35 -25.00
C GLU A 145 -15.49 18.39 -24.45
N SER A 146 -14.93 19.45 -23.88
CA SER A 146 -15.67 20.60 -23.35
C SER A 146 -14.89 21.87 -23.68
N LEU A 147 -15.61 23.00 -23.80
CA LEU A 147 -14.99 24.31 -24.04
C LEU A 147 -14.54 24.98 -22.73
N ASP A 148 -15.28 24.78 -21.65
CA ASP A 148 -15.09 25.48 -20.38
C ASP A 148 -15.40 24.62 -19.14
N GLY A 149 -15.59 23.32 -19.31
CA GLY A 149 -15.84 22.35 -18.24
C GLY A 149 -17.27 22.35 -17.69
N ARG A 150 -18.16 23.25 -18.12
CA ARG A 150 -19.49 23.42 -17.48
C ARG A 150 -20.52 22.37 -17.85
N ASP A 151 -20.26 21.59 -18.90
CA ASP A 151 -21.15 20.56 -19.43
C ASP A 151 -20.69 19.12 -19.10
N VAL A 152 -19.69 18.98 -18.23
CA VAL A 152 -19.27 17.70 -17.64
C VAL A 152 -19.61 17.63 -16.15
N ASP A 153 -19.48 16.45 -15.54
CA ASP A 153 -19.73 16.27 -14.11
C ASP A 153 -18.51 16.64 -13.25
N ILE A 154 -17.30 16.60 -13.80
CA ILE A 154 -16.05 16.88 -13.10
C ILE A 154 -15.09 17.60 -14.07
N ALA A 155 -14.87 18.90 -13.89
CA ALA A 155 -13.81 19.62 -14.58
C ALA A 155 -12.51 19.55 -13.78
N VAL A 156 -11.40 19.28 -14.47
CA VAL A 156 -10.05 19.26 -13.86
C VAL A 156 -9.22 20.39 -14.45
N THR A 157 -8.79 21.32 -13.62
CA THR A 157 -8.00 22.49 -14.05
C THR A 157 -6.84 22.80 -13.11
N PHE A 158 -5.82 23.47 -13.66
CA PHE A 158 -4.65 24.00 -12.96
C PHE A 158 -4.77 25.52 -12.89
N GLU A 159 -4.96 26.03 -11.69
CA GLU A 159 -5.42 27.39 -11.45
C GLU A 159 -4.38 28.22 -10.68
N PRO A 160 -4.31 29.55 -10.92
CA PRO A 160 -3.52 30.45 -10.09
C PRO A 160 -4.13 30.56 -8.68
N ARG A 161 -3.43 31.24 -7.76
CA ARG A 161 -3.91 31.40 -6.38
C ARG A 161 -5.36 31.86 -6.29
N ASP A 162 -5.69 33.03 -6.84
CA ASP A 162 -7.08 33.48 -6.92
C ASP A 162 -7.66 33.07 -8.27
N HIS A 163 -8.69 32.23 -8.22
CA HIS A 163 -9.32 31.62 -9.38
C HIS A 163 -10.86 31.67 -9.32
N GLY A 164 -11.40 32.62 -8.54
CA GLY A 164 -12.80 33.04 -8.65
C GLY A 164 -13.86 32.15 -7.98
N ASP A 165 -13.45 31.12 -7.22
CA ASP A 165 -14.35 30.23 -6.48
C ASP A 165 -14.50 30.59 -4.97
N ASN A 166 -13.87 31.68 -4.54
CA ASN A 166 -13.76 32.14 -3.15
C ASN A 166 -12.92 31.22 -2.24
N GLN A 167 -12.12 30.31 -2.80
CA GLN A 167 -11.19 29.44 -2.08
C GLN A 167 -9.76 29.62 -2.61
N PRO A 168 -9.17 30.83 -2.52
CA PRO A 168 -7.87 31.10 -3.11
C PRO A 168 -6.77 30.23 -2.48
N PHE A 169 -5.84 29.73 -3.30
CA PHE A 169 -4.78 28.85 -2.83
C PHE A 169 -3.74 29.55 -1.94
N LYS A 170 -3.30 28.82 -0.93
CA LYS A 170 -2.13 29.14 -0.10
C LYS A 170 -0.92 28.32 -0.53
N SER A 171 0.26 28.72 -0.06
CA SER A 171 1.54 28.11 -0.45
C SER A 171 1.72 26.64 -0.04
N ASN A 172 0.95 26.15 0.93
CA ASN A 172 0.97 24.75 1.37
C ASN A 172 -0.28 23.97 0.90
N VAL A 173 -1.15 24.58 0.10
CA VAL A 173 -2.33 23.91 -0.44
C VAL A 173 -2.00 23.47 -1.86
N LEU A 174 -2.04 22.16 -2.09
CA LEU A 174 -1.70 21.56 -3.38
C LEU A 174 -2.86 21.62 -4.37
N ALA A 175 -4.06 21.32 -3.89
CA ALA A 175 -5.28 21.29 -4.68
C ALA A 175 -6.49 21.33 -3.76
N HIS A 176 -7.67 21.50 -4.32
CA HIS A 176 -8.93 21.19 -3.67
C HIS A 176 -9.93 20.66 -4.69
N ALA A 177 -11.00 20.03 -4.19
CA ALA A 177 -12.12 19.61 -5.01
C ALA A 177 -13.47 19.91 -4.35
N PHE A 178 -14.47 20.07 -5.20
CA PHE A 178 -15.85 20.20 -4.79
C PHE A 178 -16.49 18.82 -4.63
N PHE A 179 -17.42 18.73 -3.67
CA PHE A 179 -18.21 17.52 -3.45
C PHE A 179 -19.21 17.26 -4.60
N PRO A 180 -19.85 16.08 -4.66
CA PRO A 180 -20.80 15.73 -5.72
C PRO A 180 -21.89 16.78 -5.98
N LEU A 181 -22.36 16.82 -7.24
CA LEU A 181 -23.17 17.87 -7.88
C LEU A 181 -22.40 19.11 -8.35
N ASN A 182 -21.12 19.23 -8.01
CA ASN A 182 -20.17 20.08 -8.72
C ASN A 182 -18.96 19.24 -9.14
N GLY A 183 -18.25 18.62 -8.19
CA GLY A 183 -17.19 17.65 -8.50
C GLY A 183 -15.89 18.21 -9.05
N ASP A 184 -15.79 19.50 -9.36
CA ASP A 184 -14.62 20.07 -10.01
C ASP A 184 -13.37 19.97 -9.12
N VAL A 185 -12.22 19.80 -9.76
CA VAL A 185 -10.91 19.68 -9.12
C VAL A 185 -10.01 20.80 -9.61
N HIS A 186 -9.51 21.61 -8.67
CA HIS A 186 -8.56 22.68 -8.95
C HIS A 186 -7.20 22.34 -8.34
N PHE A 187 -6.17 22.33 -9.18
CA PHE A 187 -4.78 22.16 -8.76
C PHE A 187 -4.09 23.51 -8.66
N ASN A 188 -3.31 23.72 -7.59
CA ASN A 188 -2.59 24.97 -7.37
C ASN A 188 -1.35 25.06 -8.25
N ASN A 189 -1.41 25.92 -9.27
CA ASN A 189 -0.39 26.02 -10.30
C ASN A 189 0.94 26.65 -9.84
N ASP A 190 1.01 27.10 -8.58
CA ASP A 190 2.27 27.49 -7.92
C ASP A 190 3.16 26.27 -7.60
N HIS A 191 2.60 25.05 -7.55
CA HIS A 191 3.35 23.83 -7.28
C HIS A 191 3.83 23.15 -8.57
N ASN A 192 5.03 22.57 -8.51
CA ASN A 192 5.64 21.85 -9.63
C ASN A 192 5.12 20.40 -9.69
N PHE A 193 3.95 20.21 -10.32
CA PHE A 193 3.38 18.89 -10.55
C PHE A 193 4.13 18.09 -11.62
N ARG A 194 4.44 16.83 -11.34
CA ARG A 194 5.15 15.91 -12.23
C ARG A 194 4.44 14.56 -12.29
N ILE A 195 4.43 13.97 -13.48
CA ILE A 195 4.03 12.55 -13.70
C ILE A 195 5.04 11.62 -13.01
N VAL A 196 6.33 11.94 -13.13
CA VAL A 196 7.42 11.25 -12.43
C VAL A 196 8.28 12.30 -11.72
N PRO A 197 8.05 12.55 -10.42
CA PRO A 197 8.90 13.43 -9.63
C PRO A 197 10.34 12.92 -9.60
N ALA A 198 11.30 13.81 -9.85
CA ALA A 198 12.74 13.54 -9.80
C ALA A 198 13.41 14.20 -8.58
N PHE A 199 12.78 15.24 -8.01
CA PHE A 199 13.30 15.99 -6.87
C PHE A 199 12.28 16.09 -5.72
N PHE A 200 12.77 16.35 -4.51
CA PHE A 200 11.94 16.39 -3.30
C PHE A 200 10.92 17.53 -3.26
N GLU A 201 11.13 18.58 -4.05
CA GLU A 201 10.23 19.74 -4.16
C GLU A 201 9.10 19.51 -5.18
N GLU A 202 9.18 18.44 -5.96
CA GLU A 202 8.21 18.11 -7.01
C GLU A 202 7.06 17.28 -6.45
N VAL A 203 5.85 17.58 -6.92
CA VAL A 203 4.62 16.97 -6.43
C VAL A 203 4.15 15.89 -7.41
N ASN A 204 3.83 14.70 -6.90
CA ASN A 204 3.29 13.63 -7.73
C ASN A 204 1.85 13.96 -8.13
N LEU A 205 1.63 14.25 -9.42
CA LEU A 205 0.31 14.64 -9.92
C LEU A 205 -0.75 13.55 -9.69
N LEU A 206 -0.40 12.29 -9.92
CA LEU A 206 -1.33 11.17 -9.78
C LEU A 206 -1.78 10.97 -8.34
N SER A 207 -0.88 11.11 -7.36
CA SER A 207 -1.21 10.99 -5.94
C SER A 207 -2.25 12.04 -5.52
N VAL A 208 -2.01 13.31 -5.87
CA VAL A 208 -2.95 14.40 -5.56
C VAL A 208 -4.27 14.21 -6.31
N ALA A 209 -4.24 13.83 -7.59
CA ALA A 209 -5.46 13.60 -8.37
C ALA A 209 -6.33 12.50 -7.77
N ILE A 210 -5.75 11.39 -7.31
CA ILE A 210 -6.52 10.33 -6.64
C ILE A 210 -7.21 10.86 -5.39
N HIS A 211 -6.51 11.65 -4.58
CA HIS A 211 -7.06 12.27 -3.36
C HIS A 211 -8.24 13.19 -3.69
N GLU A 212 -8.05 14.17 -4.57
CA GLU A 212 -9.07 15.16 -4.91
C GLU A 212 -10.30 14.54 -5.60
N LEU A 213 -10.08 13.50 -6.41
CA LEU A 213 -11.20 12.72 -6.97
C LEU A 213 -11.98 11.97 -5.90
N GLY A 214 -11.36 11.59 -4.78
CA GLY A 214 -12.08 11.05 -3.64
C GLY A 214 -13.11 12.04 -3.08
N HIS A 215 -12.75 13.32 -2.95
CA HIS A 215 -13.68 14.40 -2.59
C HIS A 215 -14.75 14.62 -3.66
N SER A 216 -14.36 14.62 -4.93
CA SER A 216 -15.27 14.71 -6.08
C SER A 216 -16.32 13.60 -6.06
N LEU A 217 -15.98 12.44 -5.49
CA LEU A 217 -16.87 11.30 -5.29
C LEU A 217 -17.61 11.30 -3.95
N GLY A 218 -17.30 12.23 -3.05
CA GLY A 218 -18.02 12.43 -1.79
C GLY A 218 -17.34 11.85 -0.55
N LEU A 219 -16.07 11.47 -0.64
CA LEU A 219 -15.27 11.12 0.53
C LEU A 219 -14.85 12.37 1.31
N ASP A 220 -14.85 12.25 2.62
CA ASP A 220 -14.18 13.19 3.53
C ASP A 220 -12.72 12.75 3.74
N HIS A 221 -11.91 13.65 4.32
CA HIS A 221 -10.59 13.25 4.81
C HIS A 221 -10.70 12.10 5.83
N LEU A 222 -9.76 11.16 5.77
CA LEU A 222 -9.65 10.05 6.72
C LEU A 222 -8.46 10.25 7.65
N ASN A 223 -8.64 10.04 8.96
CA ASN A 223 -7.58 10.16 9.97
C ASN A 223 -6.61 8.96 10.00
N LYS A 224 -6.17 8.51 8.82
CA LYS A 224 -5.33 7.34 8.62
C LYS A 224 -4.13 7.73 7.74
N PRO A 225 -2.90 7.86 8.28
CA PRO A 225 -1.75 8.31 7.49
C PRO A 225 -1.47 7.50 6.21
N ASN A 226 -1.91 6.23 6.17
CA ASN A 226 -1.77 5.35 5.01
C ASN A 226 -2.92 5.44 3.98
N SER A 227 -3.93 6.28 4.22
CA SER A 227 -5.07 6.48 3.31
C SER A 227 -4.74 7.55 2.29
N VAL A 228 -5.17 7.35 1.04
CA VAL A 228 -5.02 8.39 0.02
C VAL A 228 -5.80 9.65 0.40
N MET A 229 -6.88 9.51 1.19
CA MET A 229 -7.71 10.60 1.71
C MET A 229 -7.18 11.24 3.00
N PHE A 230 -5.97 10.94 3.45
CA PHE A 230 -5.35 11.70 4.54
C PHE A 230 -4.87 13.06 4.01
N SER A 231 -5.20 14.12 4.72
CA SER A 231 -5.10 15.51 4.24
C SER A 231 -3.70 15.94 3.80
N THR A 232 -2.64 15.36 4.38
CA THR A 232 -1.22 15.66 4.05
C THR A 232 -0.52 14.51 3.31
N ASN A 233 -1.23 13.43 2.97
CA ASN A 233 -0.63 12.22 2.37
C ASN A 233 -0.42 12.32 0.84
N THR A 234 -0.33 13.53 0.32
CA THR A 234 -0.27 13.88 -1.11
C THR A 234 1.06 13.49 -1.80
N TYR A 235 1.95 12.79 -1.09
CA TYR A 235 3.24 12.29 -1.58
C TYR A 235 3.40 10.75 -1.46
N SER A 236 2.37 10.01 -1.02
CA SER A 236 2.44 8.58 -0.67
C SER A 236 1.53 7.72 -1.59
N PRO A 237 1.58 6.37 -1.53
CA PRO A 237 1.47 5.51 -2.71
C PRO A 237 0.16 5.64 -3.48
N ILE A 238 0.26 5.48 -4.81
CA ILE A 238 -0.80 5.53 -5.85
C ILE A 238 -1.92 4.46 -5.63
N THR A 239 -1.92 3.73 -4.51
CA THR A 239 -2.87 2.65 -4.21
C THR A 239 -3.80 2.99 -3.07
N LEU A 240 -5.09 2.71 -3.27
CA LEU A 240 -6.12 2.84 -2.25
C LEU A 240 -5.88 1.89 -1.07
N SER A 241 -5.95 2.43 0.14
CA SER A 241 -5.95 1.64 1.37
C SER A 241 -7.28 0.89 1.55
N PRO A 242 -7.31 -0.17 2.39
CA PRO A 242 -8.57 -0.83 2.75
C PRO A 242 -9.62 0.12 3.31
N GLU A 243 -9.20 1.16 4.03
CA GLU A 243 -10.07 2.21 4.54
C GLU A 243 -10.68 3.06 3.43
N ASP A 244 -9.88 3.45 2.42
CA ASP A 244 -10.37 4.19 1.24
C ASP A 244 -11.42 3.37 0.47
N ILE A 245 -11.10 2.10 0.21
CA ILE A 245 -11.99 1.16 -0.50
C ILE A 245 -13.29 0.98 0.29
N SER A 246 -13.21 0.77 1.60
CA SER A 246 -14.39 0.59 2.44
C SER A 246 -15.27 1.84 2.47
N ALA A 247 -14.65 3.02 2.56
CA ALA A 247 -15.37 4.30 2.57
C ALA A 247 -16.09 4.55 1.24
N ILE A 248 -15.40 4.38 0.11
CA ILE A 248 -16.02 4.63 -1.21
C ILE A 248 -17.09 3.59 -1.55
N GLN A 249 -16.88 2.33 -1.16
CA GLN A 249 -17.88 1.28 -1.34
C GLN A 249 -19.08 1.46 -0.41
N ALA A 250 -18.97 2.16 0.72
CA ALA A 250 -20.13 2.53 1.51
C ALA A 250 -21.04 3.53 0.77
N ILE A 251 -20.48 4.37 -0.09
CA ILE A 251 -21.24 5.34 -0.91
C ILE A 251 -21.80 4.65 -2.16
N TYR A 252 -20.96 3.92 -2.90
CA TYR A 252 -21.29 3.44 -4.25
C TYR A 252 -21.49 1.92 -4.35
N GLY A 253 -21.05 1.15 -3.37
CA GLY A 253 -20.98 -0.31 -3.47
C GLY A 253 -19.79 -0.76 -4.31
N SER A 254 -19.44 -2.05 -4.18
CA SER A 254 -18.37 -2.69 -4.95
C SER A 254 -18.79 -2.96 -6.41
N ASN A 255 -17.83 -2.92 -7.33
CA ASN A 255 -18.02 -3.38 -8.71
C ASN A 255 -18.44 -4.87 -8.74
N LYS A 256 -19.71 -5.15 -9.03
CA LYS A 256 -20.26 -6.52 -8.91
C LYS A 256 -19.77 -7.45 -10.02
N THR A 257 -19.63 -6.96 -11.24
CA THR A 257 -19.12 -7.73 -12.39
C THR A 257 -17.68 -8.14 -12.15
N ARG A 258 -16.82 -7.19 -11.75
CA ARG A 258 -15.43 -7.50 -11.41
C ARG A 258 -15.32 -8.47 -10.22
N ARG A 259 -16.18 -8.33 -9.19
CA ARG A 259 -16.18 -9.28 -8.06
C ARG A 259 -16.51 -10.71 -8.50
N VAL A 260 -17.45 -10.89 -9.43
CA VAL A 260 -17.78 -12.21 -9.98
C VAL A 260 -16.64 -12.75 -10.83
N GLU A 261 -16.01 -11.90 -11.66
CA GLU A 261 -14.85 -12.27 -12.47
C GLU A 261 -13.65 -12.65 -11.59
N GLU A 262 -13.27 -11.83 -10.61
CA GLU A 262 -12.18 -12.12 -9.68
C GLU A 262 -12.43 -13.37 -8.84
N GLU A 263 -13.68 -13.63 -8.46
CA GLU A 263 -14.04 -14.83 -7.72
C GLU A 263 -13.97 -16.07 -8.62
N SER A 264 -14.30 -15.95 -9.91
CA SER A 264 -14.14 -17.03 -10.89
C SER A 264 -12.68 -17.31 -11.26
N GLU A 265 -11.82 -16.29 -11.21
CA GLU A 265 -10.38 -16.40 -11.50
C GLU A 265 -9.53 -16.75 -10.27
N ARG A 266 -10.15 -16.85 -9.08
CA ARG A 266 -9.42 -17.12 -7.83
C ARG A 266 -8.86 -18.56 -7.87
N PRO A 267 -7.53 -18.75 -7.77
CA PRO A 267 -6.95 -20.09 -7.87
C PRO A 267 -7.34 -20.96 -6.67
N ASP A 268 -7.44 -22.27 -6.88
CA ASP A 268 -7.49 -23.22 -5.78
C ASP A 268 -6.12 -23.26 -5.08
N PRO A 269 -6.01 -22.92 -3.79
CA PRO A 269 -4.74 -22.98 -3.05
C PRO A 269 -4.06 -24.35 -3.02
N CYS A 270 -4.84 -25.40 -3.29
CA CYS A 270 -4.41 -26.78 -3.31
C CYS A 270 -4.12 -27.31 -4.73
N ASP A 271 -4.31 -26.49 -5.76
CA ASP A 271 -3.79 -26.75 -7.10
C ASP A 271 -2.31 -26.34 -7.17
N GLY A 272 -1.43 -27.32 -6.99
CA GLY A 272 0.01 -27.16 -7.05
C GLY A 272 0.60 -27.03 -8.46
N HIS A 273 -0.21 -27.07 -9.51
CA HIS A 273 0.29 -26.91 -10.87
C HIS A 273 0.60 -25.45 -11.20
N HIS A 274 1.71 -25.19 -11.88
CA HIS A 274 2.10 -23.85 -12.36
C HIS A 274 2.17 -22.80 -11.24
N ILE A 275 2.87 -23.12 -10.15
CA ILE A 275 3.26 -22.12 -9.15
C ILE A 275 4.37 -21.26 -9.76
N ASP A 276 4.14 -19.94 -9.83
CA ASP A 276 5.10 -19.01 -10.43
C ASP A 276 6.26 -18.71 -9.50
N ALA A 277 6.01 -18.60 -8.19
CA ALA A 277 7.06 -18.38 -7.21
C ALA A 277 6.67 -18.91 -5.82
N ALA A 278 7.67 -19.22 -5.00
CA ALA A 278 7.48 -19.66 -3.62
C ALA A 278 8.57 -19.09 -2.71
N VAL A 279 8.24 -18.75 -1.46
CA VAL A 279 9.23 -18.29 -0.48
C VAL A 279 8.79 -18.60 0.94
N ALA A 280 9.75 -18.98 1.79
CA ALA A 280 9.54 -19.09 3.22
C ALA A 280 9.91 -17.76 3.91
N ILE A 281 8.97 -17.19 4.65
CA ILE A 281 9.17 -15.98 5.47
C ILE A 281 8.69 -16.30 6.88
N GLY A 282 9.61 -16.30 7.84
CA GLY A 282 9.34 -16.75 9.20
C GLY A 282 8.82 -18.18 9.22
N ARG A 283 7.59 -18.39 9.72
CA ARG A 283 6.96 -19.72 9.82
C ARG A 283 5.90 -19.97 8.74
N GLU A 284 5.88 -19.14 7.70
CA GLU A 284 4.88 -19.19 6.64
C GLU A 284 5.54 -19.38 5.28
N VAL A 285 4.89 -20.16 4.44
CA VAL A 285 5.25 -20.35 3.04
C VAL A 285 4.27 -19.56 2.20
N TYR A 286 4.79 -18.65 1.39
CA TYR A 286 4.05 -17.84 0.44
C TYR A 286 4.18 -18.49 -0.93
N LEU A 287 3.05 -18.69 -1.59
CA LEU A 287 2.99 -19.16 -2.98
C LEU A 287 2.35 -18.08 -3.85
N PHE A 288 2.87 -17.91 -5.06
CA PHE A 288 2.43 -16.92 -6.04
C PHE A 288 2.00 -17.62 -7.33
N LYS A 289 0.87 -17.19 -7.90
CA LYS A 289 0.33 -17.66 -9.18
C LYS A 289 -0.50 -16.57 -9.83
N GLY A 290 -0.06 -16.11 -11.00
CA GLY A 290 -0.63 -14.97 -11.70
C GLY A 290 -0.59 -13.71 -10.86
N LYS A 291 -1.76 -13.06 -10.72
CA LYS A 291 -1.96 -11.89 -9.86
C LYS A 291 -2.17 -12.23 -8.38
N TRP A 292 -2.16 -13.51 -8.01
CA TRP A 292 -2.54 -13.98 -6.68
C TRP A 292 -1.36 -14.51 -5.88
N PHE A 293 -1.48 -14.41 -4.55
CA PHE A 293 -0.65 -15.15 -3.61
C PHE A 293 -1.48 -15.67 -2.44
N TRP A 294 -1.03 -16.75 -1.80
CA TRP A 294 -1.62 -17.29 -0.58
C TRP A 294 -0.55 -17.85 0.33
N THR A 295 -0.91 -18.14 1.58
CA THR A 295 0.06 -18.58 2.59
C THR A 295 -0.33 -19.89 3.25
N PHE A 296 0.67 -20.73 3.52
CA PHE A 296 0.57 -21.92 4.35
C PHE A 296 1.39 -21.77 5.62
N LYS A 297 0.88 -22.33 6.72
CA LYS A 297 1.56 -22.37 8.02
C LYS A 297 1.54 -23.78 8.57
N GLY A 298 2.71 -24.38 8.77
CA GLY A 298 2.83 -25.78 9.19
C GLY A 298 2.13 -26.76 8.25
N GLY A 299 2.16 -26.45 6.94
CA GLY A 299 1.50 -27.23 5.90
C GLY A 299 -0.01 -27.06 5.82
N ARG A 300 -0.64 -26.08 6.48
CA ARG A 300 -2.09 -25.82 6.32
C ARG A 300 -2.34 -24.43 5.78
N LEU A 301 -3.36 -24.28 4.95
CA LEU A 301 -3.77 -22.99 4.40
C LEU A 301 -4.01 -22.00 5.56
N HIS A 302 -3.25 -20.92 5.56
CA HIS A 302 -3.30 -19.88 6.59
C HIS A 302 -4.04 -18.65 6.09
N SER A 303 -3.71 -18.17 4.88
CA SER A 303 -4.45 -17.14 4.16
C SER A 303 -4.95 -17.69 2.83
N PRO A 304 -6.22 -17.44 2.44
CA PRO A 304 -6.70 -17.73 1.08
C PRO A 304 -5.99 -16.82 0.05
N PRO A 305 -6.20 -17.07 -1.26
CA PRO A 305 -5.63 -16.25 -2.32
C PRO A 305 -6.07 -14.79 -2.23
N ARG A 306 -5.07 -13.91 -2.25
CA ARG A 306 -5.21 -12.45 -2.27
C ARG A 306 -4.42 -11.89 -3.44
N LEU A 307 -4.79 -10.70 -3.91
CA LEU A 307 -4.06 -10.04 -4.98
C LEU A 307 -2.68 -9.60 -4.48
N VAL A 308 -1.63 -9.86 -5.27
CA VAL A 308 -0.27 -9.41 -4.98
C VAL A 308 -0.23 -7.89 -4.87
N SER A 309 -0.90 -7.18 -5.78
CA SER A 309 -0.94 -5.70 -5.81
C SER A 309 -1.52 -5.07 -4.54
N THR A 310 -2.37 -5.78 -3.78
CA THR A 310 -2.88 -5.29 -2.48
C THR A 310 -1.78 -5.25 -1.41
N TYR A 311 -0.78 -6.11 -1.52
CA TYR A 311 0.29 -6.30 -0.52
C TYR A 311 1.68 -5.96 -1.04
N TRP A 312 1.83 -5.71 -2.33
CA TRP A 312 3.03 -5.22 -2.97
C TRP A 312 2.59 -4.35 -4.16
N PRO A 313 2.05 -3.15 -3.91
CA PRO A 313 1.62 -2.18 -4.93
C PRO A 313 2.60 -1.97 -6.08
N GLU A 314 3.89 -2.03 -5.78
CA GLU A 314 4.99 -1.79 -6.71
C GLU A 314 5.26 -2.97 -7.65
N ILE A 315 4.68 -4.14 -7.34
CA ILE A 315 4.72 -5.35 -8.16
C ILE A 315 3.52 -5.31 -9.11
N THR A 316 3.72 -4.64 -10.24
CA THR A 316 2.68 -4.39 -11.27
C THR A 316 2.52 -5.52 -12.29
N ARG A 317 3.33 -6.59 -12.18
CA ARG A 317 3.28 -7.77 -13.04
C ARG A 317 3.41 -9.03 -12.19
N ASN A 318 3.06 -10.18 -12.77
CA ASN A 318 3.20 -11.48 -12.10
C ASN A 318 4.65 -11.70 -11.66
N VAL A 319 4.80 -12.25 -10.46
CA VAL A 319 6.10 -12.57 -9.87
C VAL A 319 6.68 -13.77 -10.59
N ASP A 320 7.89 -13.65 -11.16
CA ASP A 320 8.54 -14.77 -11.86
C ASP A 320 9.33 -15.68 -10.91
N SER A 321 9.88 -15.10 -9.84
CA SER A 321 10.54 -15.84 -8.76
C SER A 321 10.68 -14.90 -7.55
N VAL A 322 10.80 -15.48 -6.36
CA VAL A 322 11.13 -14.72 -5.15
C VAL A 322 12.14 -15.50 -4.31
N LEU A 323 13.14 -14.83 -3.76
CA LEU A 323 14.04 -15.41 -2.76
C LEU A 323 14.04 -14.57 -1.50
N ASN A 324 14.36 -15.21 -0.38
CA ASN A 324 14.55 -14.55 0.91
C ASN A 324 16.02 -14.66 1.31
N ASN A 325 16.66 -13.52 1.60
CA ASN A 325 18.02 -13.46 2.13
C ASN A 325 18.07 -12.48 3.29
N ASP A 326 18.41 -12.97 4.49
CA ASP A 326 18.59 -12.16 5.71
C ASP A 326 17.43 -11.20 6.02
N GLY A 327 16.20 -11.67 5.80
CA GLY A 327 14.99 -10.89 6.06
C GLY A 327 14.62 -9.91 4.94
N TYR A 328 15.29 -9.97 3.79
CA TYR A 328 14.91 -9.25 2.57
C TYR A 328 14.37 -10.20 1.51
N GLN A 329 13.20 -9.88 0.96
CA GLN A 329 12.60 -10.57 -0.16
C GLN A 329 12.99 -9.90 -1.48
N TYR A 330 13.61 -10.65 -2.38
CA TYR A 330 13.95 -10.20 -3.71
C TYR A 330 12.93 -10.76 -4.69
N PHE A 331 12.04 -9.90 -5.18
CA PHE A 331 11.02 -10.24 -6.17
C PHE A 331 11.57 -10.01 -7.56
N PHE A 332 11.68 -11.07 -8.35
CA PHE A 332 12.10 -11.03 -9.74
C PHE A 332 10.87 -10.90 -10.64
N VAL A 333 10.90 -9.88 -11.51
CA VAL A 333 9.78 -9.53 -12.41
C VAL A 333 10.35 -9.07 -13.74
N GLY A 334 10.22 -9.93 -14.75
CA GLY A 334 10.81 -9.77 -16.06
C GLY A 334 12.33 -9.61 -15.99
N LYS A 335 12.83 -8.47 -16.50
CA LYS A 335 14.27 -8.16 -16.59
C LYS A 335 14.83 -7.45 -15.36
N SER A 336 14.03 -7.36 -14.30
CA SER A 336 14.34 -6.56 -13.12
C SER A 336 13.98 -7.30 -11.84
N TYR A 337 14.43 -6.77 -10.71
CA TYR A 337 14.02 -7.22 -9.39
C TYR A 337 13.77 -6.02 -8.46
N ARG A 338 13.03 -6.28 -7.38
CA ARG A 338 12.76 -5.35 -6.28
C ARG A 338 13.06 -6.01 -4.95
N ILE A 339 13.44 -5.23 -3.95
CA ILE A 339 13.77 -5.73 -2.61
C ILE A 339 12.74 -5.19 -1.61
N PHE A 340 12.20 -6.06 -0.78
CA PHE A 340 11.33 -5.68 0.34
C PHE A 340 11.92 -6.22 1.64
N SER A 341 11.93 -5.41 2.70
CA SER A 341 12.35 -5.88 4.02
C SER A 341 11.16 -6.45 4.80
N THR A 342 11.31 -7.66 5.35
CA THR A 342 10.30 -8.32 6.19
C THR A 342 9.92 -7.45 7.39
N PHE A 343 10.92 -6.84 8.04
CA PHE A 343 10.69 -6.06 9.26
C PHE A 343 10.06 -4.71 8.95
N ILE A 344 10.53 -4.00 7.91
CA ILE A 344 9.97 -2.70 7.58
C ILE A 344 8.61 -2.82 6.91
N TYR A 345 8.40 -3.78 6.01
CA TYR A 345 7.11 -3.93 5.33
C TYR A 345 5.99 -4.35 6.30
N LEU A 346 6.29 -5.30 7.20
CA LEU A 346 5.34 -5.70 8.24
C LEU A 346 5.13 -4.57 9.26
N SER A 347 6.14 -3.76 9.56
CA SER A 347 6.00 -2.62 10.47
C SER A 347 5.24 -1.45 9.86
N ILE A 348 5.41 -1.16 8.58
CA ILE A 348 4.60 -0.16 7.87
C ILE A 348 3.14 -0.63 7.80
N SER A 349 2.93 -1.92 7.50
CA SER A 349 1.58 -2.52 7.43
C SER A 349 0.89 -2.67 8.79
N LEU A 350 1.63 -2.94 9.87
CA LEU A 350 1.07 -3.15 11.22
C LEU A 350 1.11 -1.92 12.14
N PHE A 351 2.12 -1.05 12.05
CA PHE A 351 2.31 0.07 12.98
C PHE A 351 1.94 1.44 12.44
N LYS A 352 1.59 1.60 11.15
CA LYS A 352 1.21 2.91 10.57
C LYS A 352 2.18 4.02 11.02
N CYS A 353 3.48 3.79 10.92
CA CYS A 353 4.47 4.82 11.25
C CYS A 353 4.87 5.57 9.98
N ASP A 354 4.58 6.87 9.97
CA ASP A 354 5.32 7.81 9.15
C ASP A 354 6.79 7.78 9.55
N LYS A 355 7.67 7.69 8.55
CA LYS A 355 9.13 7.79 8.65
C LYS A 355 9.81 6.69 9.50
N VAL A 356 9.86 5.46 8.96
CA VAL A 356 11.00 4.57 9.26
C VAL A 356 12.12 4.88 8.28
N TYR A 357 13.02 5.79 8.67
CA TYR A 357 14.33 5.91 8.01
C TYR A 357 15.11 4.62 8.25
N ILE A 358 15.20 3.76 7.23
CA ILE A 358 16.27 2.77 7.21
C ILE A 358 17.51 3.50 6.71
N TYR A 359 18.33 3.99 7.65
CA TYR A 359 19.73 4.26 7.33
C TYR A 359 20.43 2.91 7.12
N THR A 360 20.38 2.41 5.90
CA THR A 360 21.40 1.49 5.38
C THR A 360 22.25 2.28 4.39
N PRO A 361 23.58 2.11 4.34
CA PRO A 361 24.47 2.83 3.42
C PRO A 361 24.15 2.64 1.92
N GLU A 362 23.15 1.81 1.60
CA GLU A 362 22.69 1.48 0.27
C GLU A 362 21.33 2.16 0.03
N HIS A 363 21.38 3.43 -0.40
CA HIS A 363 20.27 4.36 -0.62
C HIS A 363 19.19 3.94 -1.67
N ASP A 364 19.02 2.66 -1.99
CA ASP A 364 18.23 2.25 -3.17
C ASP A 364 17.45 0.92 -2.96
N LEU A 365 17.03 0.61 -1.72
CA LEU A 365 16.30 -0.64 -1.45
C LEU A 365 14.93 -0.72 -2.15
N TRP A 366 14.33 0.41 -2.54
CA TRP A 366 12.96 0.48 -3.11
C TRP A 366 12.92 0.66 -4.64
N GLY A 367 14.06 0.86 -5.29
CA GLY A 367 14.18 1.07 -6.74
C GLY A 367 13.99 -0.21 -7.56
N ILE A 368 13.60 -0.05 -8.83
CA ILE A 368 13.63 -1.13 -9.82
C ILE A 368 15.08 -1.38 -10.22
N ARG A 369 15.60 -2.58 -9.96
CA ARG A 369 16.99 -2.94 -10.25
C ARG A 369 17.08 -3.91 -11.41
N LYS A 370 18.02 -3.68 -12.34
CA LYS A 370 18.23 -4.57 -13.50
C LYS A 370 19.00 -5.82 -13.12
N LEU A 371 18.68 -6.95 -13.74
CA LEU A 371 19.39 -8.22 -13.50
C LEU A 371 20.85 -8.23 -13.99
N THR A 372 21.21 -7.28 -14.87
CA THR A 372 22.57 -7.09 -15.37
C THR A 372 23.59 -6.84 -14.26
N VAL A 373 23.16 -6.33 -13.09
CA VAL A 373 24.00 -6.18 -11.89
C VAL A 373 24.58 -7.51 -11.41
N TYR A 374 23.83 -8.61 -11.60
CA TYR A 374 24.28 -9.97 -11.30
C TYR A 374 24.92 -10.67 -12.52
N GLY A 375 25.19 -9.91 -13.57
CA GLY A 375 25.81 -10.43 -14.79
C GLY A 375 24.89 -11.29 -15.66
N VAL A 376 23.58 -11.24 -15.42
CA VAL A 376 22.55 -11.84 -16.28
C VAL A 376 22.43 -10.99 -17.55
N PRO A 377 22.54 -11.58 -18.75
CA PRO A 377 22.45 -10.84 -20.00
C PRO A 377 21.09 -10.16 -20.23
N PRO A 378 21.04 -8.98 -20.90
CA PRO A 378 19.81 -8.23 -21.11
C PRO A 378 18.76 -8.91 -22.01
N GLU A 379 19.16 -9.93 -22.77
CA GLU A 379 18.28 -10.78 -23.60
C GLU A 379 17.44 -11.76 -22.76
N VAL A 380 17.89 -12.09 -21.55
CA VAL A 380 17.14 -12.95 -20.63
C VAL A 380 15.85 -12.24 -20.23
N LYS A 381 14.72 -12.91 -20.48
CA LYS A 381 13.39 -12.31 -20.30
C LYS A 381 12.90 -12.35 -18.85
N LYS A 382 13.25 -13.41 -18.11
CA LYS A 382 12.86 -13.64 -16.72
C LYS A 382 13.76 -14.69 -16.05
N ILE A 383 13.69 -14.74 -14.73
CA ILE A 383 14.30 -15.78 -13.89
C ILE A 383 13.17 -16.67 -13.35
N GLN A 384 13.13 -17.97 -13.70
CA GLN A 384 12.10 -18.90 -13.22
C GLN A 384 12.38 -19.42 -11.81
N VAL A 385 13.65 -19.58 -11.46
CA VAL A 385 14.07 -20.11 -10.16
C VAL A 385 15.18 -19.24 -9.62
N ALA A 386 14.99 -18.75 -8.40
CA ALA A 386 16.01 -17.98 -7.70
C ALA A 386 16.08 -18.42 -6.24
N PHE A 387 17.28 -18.78 -5.77
CA PHE A 387 17.51 -19.09 -4.37
C PHE A 387 18.90 -18.63 -3.93
N VAL A 388 19.07 -18.46 -2.62
CA VAL A 388 20.35 -18.11 -2.01
C VAL A 388 20.93 -19.34 -1.33
N TRP A 389 22.23 -19.56 -1.54
CA TRP A 389 22.98 -20.58 -0.83
C TRP A 389 24.18 -19.97 -0.13
N LYS A 390 24.33 -20.29 1.16
CA LYS A 390 25.41 -19.81 2.01
C LYS A 390 26.38 -20.96 2.29
N GLN A 391 27.60 -20.87 1.79
CA GLN A 391 28.64 -21.89 1.94
C GLN A 391 29.98 -21.24 2.28
N ASP A 392 30.64 -21.66 3.35
CA ASP A 392 32.05 -21.34 3.65
C ASP A 392 32.39 -19.83 3.47
N ASN A 393 31.60 -18.95 4.12
CA ASN A 393 31.64 -17.47 4.01
C ASN A 393 31.22 -16.83 2.68
N LYS A 394 30.71 -17.60 1.72
CA LYS A 394 30.11 -17.10 0.48
C LYS A 394 28.60 -17.06 0.57
N THR A 395 28.00 -16.01 0.04
CA THR A 395 26.56 -15.92 -0.20
C THR A 395 26.33 -15.89 -1.70
N ILE A 396 25.85 -17.00 -2.27
CA ILE A 396 25.71 -17.16 -3.71
C ILE A 396 24.23 -17.07 -4.08
N PHE A 397 23.92 -16.18 -5.02
CA PHE A 397 22.62 -16.13 -5.69
C PHE A 397 22.63 -17.10 -6.86
N HIS A 398 21.75 -18.08 -6.82
CA HIS A 398 21.49 -19.01 -7.90
C HIS A 398 20.25 -18.54 -8.63
N MET A 399 20.38 -18.17 -9.91
CA MET A 399 19.29 -17.69 -10.75
C MET A 399 19.24 -18.51 -12.03
N TRP A 400 18.11 -19.13 -12.31
CA TRP A 400 17.92 -19.99 -13.46
C TRP A 400 17.05 -19.27 -14.49
N ALA A 401 17.55 -19.23 -15.73
CA ALA A 401 16.80 -18.77 -16.88
C ALA A 401 16.89 -19.80 -18.00
N ASN A 402 15.75 -20.36 -18.38
CA ASN A 402 15.66 -21.41 -19.41
C ASN A 402 16.50 -22.65 -19.03
N ASP A 403 17.56 -22.93 -19.78
CA ASP A 403 18.52 -24.03 -19.60
C ASP A 403 19.84 -23.56 -18.96
N THR A 404 19.89 -22.30 -18.51
CA THR A 404 21.11 -21.66 -18.02
C THR A 404 20.97 -21.22 -16.55
N GLN A 405 21.97 -21.58 -15.75
CA GLN A 405 22.11 -21.16 -14.37
C GLN A 405 23.19 -20.09 -14.25
N TYR A 406 22.82 -18.95 -13.67
CA TYR A 406 23.71 -17.87 -13.27
C TYR A 406 23.95 -17.97 -11.76
N ARG A 407 25.21 -18.13 -11.36
CA ARG A 407 25.65 -18.10 -9.96
C ARG A 407 26.39 -16.80 -9.72
N TYR A 408 25.95 -16.01 -8.76
CA TYR A 408 26.59 -14.75 -8.41
C TYR A 408 27.00 -14.75 -6.94
N ASP A 409 28.30 -14.64 -6.67
CA ASP A 409 28.84 -14.52 -5.32
C ASP A 409 28.69 -13.07 -4.86
N LEU A 410 27.81 -12.81 -3.88
CA LEU A 410 27.57 -11.46 -3.36
C LEU A 410 28.78 -10.88 -2.64
N ASN A 411 29.62 -11.74 -2.03
CA ASN A 411 30.79 -11.32 -1.28
C ASN A 411 31.93 -10.96 -2.23
N ALA A 412 32.23 -11.85 -3.19
CA ALA A 412 33.32 -11.67 -4.14
C ALA A 412 32.94 -10.82 -5.36
N LYS A 413 31.64 -10.60 -5.59
CA LYS A 413 31.07 -9.94 -6.79
C LYS A 413 31.49 -10.63 -8.10
N THR A 414 31.67 -11.94 -8.04
CA THR A 414 32.03 -12.77 -9.19
C THR A 414 30.82 -13.55 -9.70
N LYS A 415 30.84 -13.90 -10.99
CA LYS A 415 29.78 -14.68 -11.62
C LYS A 415 30.32 -15.95 -12.26
N GLU A 416 29.49 -16.98 -12.27
CA GLU A 416 29.70 -18.23 -12.97
C GLU A 416 28.41 -18.58 -13.74
N VAL A 417 28.55 -19.12 -14.94
CA VAL A 417 27.42 -19.51 -15.79
C VAL A 417 27.56 -20.99 -16.12
N LEU A 418 26.53 -21.77 -15.80
CA LEU A 418 26.52 -23.22 -15.92
C LEU A 418 25.24 -23.68 -16.64
N PRO A 419 25.24 -24.80 -17.37
CA PRO A 419 24.01 -25.42 -17.84
C PRO A 419 23.20 -25.98 -16.67
N ILE A 420 21.87 -25.93 -16.76
CA ILE A 420 20.97 -26.57 -15.79
C ILE A 420 20.91 -28.08 -16.07
N HIS A 421 20.79 -28.88 -15.02
CA HIS A 421 20.58 -30.33 -15.15
C HIS A 421 19.24 -30.61 -15.85
N TRP A 422 19.28 -31.37 -16.95
CA TRP A 422 18.16 -31.63 -17.87
C TRP A 422 16.87 -32.15 -17.21
N SER A 423 16.94 -32.75 -16.03
CA SER A 423 15.78 -33.26 -15.29
C SER A 423 14.90 -32.16 -14.68
N LEU A 424 15.34 -30.89 -14.71
CA LEU A 424 14.65 -29.73 -14.12
C LEU A 424 14.38 -28.62 -15.15
N ASP A 425 14.40 -28.95 -16.45
CA ASP A 425 14.14 -28.06 -17.58
C ASP A 425 12.76 -27.35 -17.54
N ARG A 426 11.89 -27.74 -16.60
CA ARG A 426 10.55 -27.19 -16.37
C ARG A 426 10.30 -26.73 -14.94
N ALA A 427 11.35 -26.35 -14.23
CA ALA A 427 11.19 -25.73 -12.92
C ALA A 427 10.40 -24.41 -13.04
N THR A 428 9.33 -24.29 -12.26
CA THR A 428 8.48 -23.09 -12.24
C THR A 428 8.69 -22.23 -11.00
N ALA A 429 9.12 -22.83 -9.89
CA ALA A 429 9.42 -22.13 -8.64
C ALA A 429 10.40 -22.92 -7.78
N THR A 430 11.01 -22.26 -6.80
CA THR A 430 11.85 -22.87 -5.78
C THR A 430 11.40 -22.42 -4.39
N LEU A 431 11.57 -23.28 -3.41
CA LEU A 431 11.32 -22.97 -2.00
C LEU A 431 12.48 -23.53 -1.19
N VAL A 432 13.17 -22.66 -0.45
CA VAL A 432 14.27 -23.07 0.43
C VAL A 432 13.79 -23.06 1.88
N ILE A 433 13.96 -24.20 2.54
CA ILE A 433 13.58 -24.39 3.94
C ILE A 433 14.68 -25.19 4.64
N HIS A 434 15.30 -24.62 5.69
CA HIS A 434 16.27 -25.30 6.57
C HIS A 434 17.41 -26.04 5.85
N GLY A 435 17.89 -25.55 4.71
CA GLY A 435 19.00 -26.18 3.98
C GLY A 435 18.56 -27.13 2.86
N ASP A 436 17.28 -27.46 2.78
CA ASP A 436 16.67 -28.20 1.68
C ASP A 436 16.16 -27.23 0.60
N ASN A 437 16.25 -27.64 -0.66
CA ASN A 437 15.64 -26.94 -1.80
C ASN A 437 14.49 -27.78 -2.36
N TYR A 438 13.32 -27.18 -2.48
CA TYR A 438 12.14 -27.77 -3.08
C TYR A 438 11.86 -27.08 -4.41
N ILE A 439 12.03 -27.81 -5.52
CA ILE A 439 11.78 -27.31 -6.87
C ILE A 439 10.41 -27.77 -7.34
N PHE A 440 9.56 -26.80 -7.71
CA PHE A 440 8.24 -27.04 -8.26
C PHE A 440 8.35 -27.25 -9.76
N THR A 441 7.72 -28.31 -10.24
CA THR A 441 7.56 -28.62 -11.66
C THR A 441 6.12 -29.03 -11.94
N ASP A 442 5.78 -29.17 -13.20
CA ASP A 442 4.53 -29.76 -13.70
C ASP A 442 4.34 -31.22 -13.28
N ARG A 443 5.39 -31.92 -12.81
CA ARG A 443 5.32 -33.31 -12.31
C ARG A 443 5.19 -33.42 -10.79
N GLY A 444 5.33 -32.32 -10.06
CA GLY A 444 5.28 -32.30 -8.60
C GLY A 444 6.43 -31.50 -7.99
N VAL A 445 6.75 -31.79 -6.74
CA VAL A 445 7.79 -31.08 -5.98
C VAL A 445 9.00 -31.99 -5.81
N HIS A 446 10.15 -31.59 -6.32
CA HIS A 446 11.41 -32.30 -6.13
C HIS A 446 12.13 -31.74 -4.92
N LYS A 447 12.41 -32.58 -3.94
CA LYS A 447 13.31 -32.24 -2.84
C LYS A 447 14.75 -32.46 -3.30
N GLY A 448 15.62 -31.50 -3.05
CA GLY A 448 17.04 -31.60 -3.37
C GLY A 448 17.95 -31.10 -2.26
N ASP A 449 19.14 -31.67 -2.22
CA ASP A 449 20.22 -31.24 -1.35
C ASP A 449 20.93 -30.04 -2.00
N MET A 450 21.00 -28.91 -1.27
CA MET A 450 21.58 -27.67 -1.80
C MET A 450 23.10 -27.73 -2.02
N ARG A 451 23.81 -28.68 -1.41
CA ARG A 451 25.27 -28.86 -1.56
C ARG A 451 25.62 -29.61 -2.83
N THR A 452 24.90 -30.69 -3.10
CA THR A 452 25.16 -31.55 -4.26
C THR A 452 24.31 -31.20 -5.48
N LEU A 453 23.24 -30.42 -5.29
CA LEU A 453 22.20 -30.14 -6.29
C LEU A 453 21.62 -31.42 -6.92
N THR A 454 21.56 -32.48 -6.12
CA THR A 454 20.89 -33.74 -6.48
C THR A 454 19.48 -33.74 -5.97
N TYR A 455 18.54 -34.20 -6.80
CA TYR A 455 17.11 -34.15 -6.52
C TYR A 455 16.50 -35.54 -6.47
N GLU A 456 15.58 -35.72 -5.53
CA GLU A 456 14.75 -36.92 -5.39
C GLU A 456 13.63 -36.94 -6.44
N ASP A 457 12.98 -38.10 -6.55
CA ASP A 457 11.75 -38.25 -7.33
C ASP A 457 10.65 -37.29 -6.83
N PRO A 458 9.78 -36.80 -7.74
CA PRO A 458 8.81 -35.78 -7.40
C PRO A 458 7.78 -36.31 -6.40
N MET A 459 7.51 -35.53 -5.35
CA MET A 459 6.41 -35.78 -4.44
C MET A 459 5.18 -34.94 -4.82
N PRO A 460 3.96 -35.44 -4.56
CA PRO A 460 2.74 -34.66 -4.79
C PRO A 460 2.71 -33.39 -3.94
N PHE A 461 2.20 -32.30 -4.50
CA PHE A 461 2.03 -31.02 -3.80
C PHE A 461 1.26 -31.18 -2.46
N ASN A 462 0.19 -31.98 -2.46
CA ASN A 462 -0.64 -32.23 -1.28
C ASN A 462 0.12 -32.89 -0.13
N ARG A 463 1.17 -33.66 -0.43
CA ARG A 463 2.03 -34.25 0.60
C ARG A 463 2.78 -33.17 1.37
N LEU A 464 3.21 -32.11 0.68
CA LEU A 464 3.90 -30.99 1.29
C LEU A 464 2.92 -30.07 2.04
N PHE A 465 1.74 -29.79 1.45
CA PHE A 465 0.79 -28.77 1.93
C PHE A 465 -0.53 -29.29 2.53
N HIS A 466 -0.63 -30.58 2.86
CA HIS A 466 -1.77 -31.22 3.54
C HIS A 466 -3.16 -30.84 3.01
N CYS A 467 -3.30 -30.76 1.69
CA CYS A 467 -4.56 -30.41 1.05
C CYS A 467 -5.64 -31.50 1.16
N ASP A 468 -5.25 -32.74 1.50
CA ASP A 468 -6.18 -33.87 1.65
C ASP A 468 -6.85 -33.95 3.04
N GLU A 469 -6.43 -33.12 4.03
CA GLU A 469 -7.09 -33.07 5.34
C GLU A 469 -8.28 -32.08 5.32
N PRO A 470 -9.50 -32.48 5.78
CA PRO A 470 -10.63 -31.56 5.84
C PRO A 470 -10.32 -30.33 6.70
N GLN A 471 -10.31 -29.17 6.05
CA GLN A 471 -10.15 -27.87 6.69
C GLN A 471 -11.25 -27.71 7.75
N ARG A 472 -10.87 -27.57 9.02
CA ARG A 472 -11.84 -27.34 10.11
C ARG A 472 -12.59 -26.03 9.85
N ARG A 473 -13.75 -26.10 9.20
CA ARG A 473 -14.77 -25.05 9.28
C ARG A 473 -15.09 -24.90 10.77
N ARG A 474 -14.89 -23.70 11.34
CA ARG A 474 -15.43 -23.35 12.64
C ARG A 474 -16.96 -23.44 12.53
N ARG A 475 -17.53 -24.61 12.85
CA ARG A 475 -18.93 -24.77 13.24
C ARG A 475 -18.96 -25.21 14.69
N SER A 476 -19.91 -24.60 15.38
CA SER A 476 -20.28 -24.75 16.78
C SER A 476 -20.37 -26.20 17.27
N VAL A 477 -19.85 -26.41 18.48
CA VAL A 477 -20.45 -27.18 19.60
C VAL A 477 -20.98 -28.61 19.32
N PHE A 478 -20.42 -29.58 20.08
CA PHE A 478 -20.72 -31.02 20.22
C PHE A 478 -20.43 -31.90 18.98
N THR A 479 -19.81 -33.08 19.04
CA THR A 479 -19.51 -34.08 20.09
C THR A 479 -18.09 -34.66 19.90
N ARG A 480 -17.51 -35.21 20.98
CA ARG A 480 -16.22 -35.93 20.96
C ARG A 480 -16.45 -37.34 20.43
N ASP A 481 -15.82 -37.68 19.30
CA ASP A 481 -15.49 -39.07 18.99
C ASP A 481 -14.01 -39.17 18.61
N ARG A 482 -13.24 -39.87 19.46
CA ARG A 482 -11.82 -40.15 19.27
C ARG A 482 -11.69 -41.40 18.42
N LYS A 483 -11.49 -41.25 17.10
CA LYS A 483 -10.83 -42.28 16.30
C LYS A 483 -9.35 -41.93 16.16
N ASN A 484 -8.50 -42.82 16.67
CA ASN A 484 -7.05 -42.83 16.44
C ASN A 484 -6.80 -43.14 14.96
N SER A 485 -6.60 -42.10 14.14
CA SER A 485 -5.81 -42.24 12.91
C SER A 485 -4.41 -41.72 13.21
N VAL A 486 -3.40 -42.53 12.92
CA VAL A 486 -2.01 -42.06 12.88
C VAL A 486 -1.95 -41.04 11.74
N ARG A 487 -1.97 -39.75 12.10
CA ARG A 487 -1.89 -38.66 11.12
C ARG A 487 -0.43 -38.48 10.72
N GLU A 488 -0.11 -38.75 9.47
CA GLU A 488 1.13 -38.27 8.87
C GLU A 488 1.20 -36.75 9.04
N LYS A 489 2.35 -36.25 9.50
CA LYS A 489 2.58 -34.81 9.71
C LYS A 489 3.23 -34.26 8.44
N SER A 490 2.88 -33.02 8.10
CA SER A 490 3.46 -32.35 6.93
C SER A 490 4.96 -32.22 7.15
N PRO A 491 5.79 -32.46 6.12
CA PRO A 491 7.20 -32.12 6.20
C PRO A 491 7.39 -30.67 6.67
N LEU A 492 6.54 -29.73 6.21
CA LEU A 492 6.58 -28.32 6.61
C LEU A 492 6.32 -28.10 8.11
N ARG A 493 5.53 -28.98 8.77
CA ARG A 493 5.21 -28.84 10.20
C ARG A 493 6.40 -29.13 11.09
N GLU A 494 7.28 -30.03 10.65
CA GLU A 494 8.51 -30.38 11.35
C GLU A 494 9.66 -29.43 10.96
N LEU A 495 9.68 -29.02 9.70
CA LEU A 495 10.68 -28.07 9.20
C LEU A 495 10.54 -26.70 9.86
N LEU A 496 9.35 -26.07 9.87
CA LEU A 496 9.17 -24.68 10.34
C LEU A 496 9.04 -24.53 11.88
N ARG A 497 9.60 -25.46 12.66
CA ARG A 497 9.28 -25.65 14.08
C ARG A 497 10.20 -24.94 15.08
N LEU A 498 11.13 -24.11 14.61
CA LEU A 498 12.00 -23.28 15.46
C LEU A 498 11.53 -21.82 15.44
#